data_AF-A0A2A2K5L9-F1
#
_entry.id   AF-A0A2A2K5L9-F1
#
_cell.length_a   1.000
_cell.length_b   1.000
_cell.length_c   1.000
_cell.angle_alpha   90.00
_cell.angle_beta   90.00
_cell.angle_gamma   90.00
#
_symmetry.space_group_name_H-M   'P 1'
#
loop_
_entity.id
_entity.type
_entity.pdbx_description
1 polymer ?
#
loop_
_entity_poly.entity_id
_entity_poly.type
_entity_poly.pdbx_seq_one_letter_code
_entity_poly.pdbx_strand_id
1 'polypeptide(L)'
;MICLNRRKWAILNFILAAILLVLFYVFEKEQTRRNWPRPTMKHRKSHLFENSCKMVWLEPEEPSMKQYVNHRRQVTCARFTLPTIERDPGDDTFRFADRADKGTECSVDELLGGLRPNASAYTVGRTGTILKTSSSFRINADCFVITCLLNDTVIYRRQFMGLKEKSDSLILEGPHSLPSPSVFSVNSMSVSILVFDSTSRSQFMRHMPSTIQTMKDMGFVLFQGYNKVGDNSAVNLLPILAEPVKEGLQYDLLDEEGDVLLPRILPFSAKIDPDTIPFIWKSMG
;
A
#
# COMPACT_ATOMS: atom_id res chain seq x y z
N MET A 1 55.59 53.51 -13.19
CA MET A 1 56.23 52.72 -14.26
C MET A 1 56.25 51.25 -13.84
N ILE A 2 55.16 50.51 -14.11
CA ILE A 2 55.00 49.12 -13.64
C ILE A 2 55.38 48.20 -14.81
N CYS A 3 56.67 47.96 -15.00
CA CYS A 3 57.15 46.88 -15.86
C CYS A 3 57.12 45.56 -15.08
N LEU A 4 55.92 45.08 -14.74
CA LEU A 4 55.76 43.74 -14.17
C LEU A 4 55.91 42.69 -15.28
N ASN A 5 57.18 42.30 -15.49
CA ASN A 5 57.64 40.97 -15.87
C ASN A 5 56.69 40.10 -16.72
N ARG A 6 56.54 40.47 -18.01
CA ARG A 6 55.82 39.71 -19.06
C ARG A 6 56.13 38.20 -19.06
N ARG A 7 57.33 37.81 -18.64
CA ARG A 7 57.78 36.41 -18.61
C ARG A 7 57.06 35.58 -17.54
N LYS A 8 56.74 36.16 -16.38
CA LYS A 8 55.98 35.48 -15.31
C LYS A 8 54.51 35.30 -15.69
N TRP A 9 53.92 36.25 -16.39
CA TRP A 9 52.56 36.15 -16.92
C TRP A 9 52.43 35.10 -18.02
N ALA A 10 53.44 34.97 -18.89
CA ALA A 10 53.48 33.91 -19.89
C ALA A 10 53.52 32.51 -19.26
N ILE A 11 54.33 32.33 -18.20
CA ILE A 11 54.42 31.05 -17.47
C ILE A 11 53.11 30.73 -16.76
N LEU A 12 52.48 31.71 -16.11
CA LEU A 12 51.20 31.52 -15.43
C LEU A 12 50.09 31.11 -16.41
N ASN A 13 50.01 31.76 -17.58
CA ASN A 13 49.05 31.40 -18.62
C ASN A 13 49.29 29.99 -19.17
N PHE A 14 50.55 29.57 -19.29
CA PHE A 14 50.89 28.22 -19.75
C PHE A 14 50.47 27.16 -18.74
N ILE A 15 50.69 27.42 -17.44
CA ILE A 15 50.25 26.53 -16.36
C ILE A 15 48.72 26.44 -16.33
N LEU A 16 48.02 27.57 -16.47
CA LEU A 16 46.55 27.60 -16.49
C LEU A 16 45.99 26.81 -17.68
N ALA A 17 46.58 26.97 -18.87
CA ALA A 17 46.20 26.22 -20.07
C ALA A 17 46.43 24.71 -19.92
N ALA A 18 47.55 24.31 -19.30
CA ALA A 18 47.83 22.91 -19.02
C ALA A 18 46.82 22.30 -18.03
N ILE A 19 46.45 23.04 -16.97
CA ILE A 19 45.42 22.59 -16.01
C ILE A 19 44.06 22.43 -16.70
N LEU A 20 43.66 23.39 -17.55
CA LEU A 20 42.40 23.30 -18.29
C LEU A 20 42.38 22.12 -19.26
N LEU A 21 43.50 21.82 -19.93
CA LEU A 21 43.62 20.65 -20.80
C LEU A 21 43.50 19.33 -20.03
N VAL A 22 44.12 19.23 -18.84
CA VAL A 22 44.01 18.05 -17.98
C VAL A 22 42.58 17.88 -17.48
N LEU A 23 41.93 18.96 -17.04
CA LEU A 23 40.54 18.92 -16.61
C LEU A 23 39.60 18.51 -17.74
N PHE A 24 39.79 19.05 -18.95
CA PHE A 24 39.02 18.66 -20.13
C PHE A 24 39.21 17.17 -20.45
N TYR A 25 40.44 16.67 -20.43
CA TYR A 25 40.73 15.25 -20.66
C TYR A 25 40.11 14.33 -19.60
N VAL A 26 40.16 14.72 -18.32
CA VAL A 26 39.51 13.97 -17.24
C VAL A 26 37.99 13.96 -17.43
N PHE A 27 37.39 15.11 -17.76
CA PHE A 27 35.95 15.24 -17.97
C PHE A 27 35.47 14.44 -19.18
N GLU A 28 36.20 14.48 -20.29
CA GLU A 28 35.88 13.71 -21.50
C GLU A 28 36.01 12.19 -21.25
N LYS A 29 37.01 11.77 -20.46
CA LYS A 29 37.19 10.36 -20.07
C LYS A 29 36.08 9.87 -19.13
N GLU A 30 35.57 10.75 -18.28
CA GLU A 30 34.44 10.45 -17.40
C GLU A 30 33.10 10.41 -18.15
N GLN A 31 32.94 11.25 -19.18
CA GLN A 31 31.77 11.25 -20.06
C GLN A 31 31.76 10.05 -21.02
N THR A 32 32.92 9.62 -21.53
CA THR A 32 33.05 8.37 -22.30
C THR A 32 32.88 7.12 -21.44
N ARG A 33 33.22 7.14 -20.14
CA ARG A 33 32.83 6.06 -19.21
C ARG A 33 31.32 5.98 -18.96
N ARG A 34 30.55 7.05 -19.19
CA ARG A 34 29.07 7.03 -19.12
C ARG A 34 28.41 6.61 -20.43
N ASN A 35 29.07 6.84 -21.56
CA ASN A 35 28.64 6.33 -22.87
C ASN A 35 29.12 4.90 -23.10
N TRP A 36 28.69 3.97 -22.23
CA TRP A 36 28.67 2.58 -22.67
C TRP A 36 27.73 2.50 -23.88
N PRO A 37 28.12 1.84 -24.98
CA PRO A 37 27.17 1.52 -26.02
C PRO A 37 26.03 0.77 -25.35
N ARG A 38 24.82 1.35 -25.34
CA ARG A 38 23.62 0.64 -24.88
C ARG A 38 23.60 -0.64 -25.72
N PRO A 39 23.77 -1.84 -25.14
CA PRO A 39 23.70 -3.04 -25.93
C PRO A 39 22.30 -3.03 -26.54
N THR A 40 22.23 -3.01 -27.87
CA THR A 40 20.98 -3.29 -28.58
C THR A 40 20.62 -4.71 -28.22
N MET A 41 19.87 -4.89 -27.13
CA MET A 41 19.32 -6.17 -26.75
C MET A 41 18.36 -6.54 -27.87
N LYS A 42 18.83 -7.37 -28.80
CA LYS A 42 17.91 -8.18 -29.59
C LYS A 42 17.09 -8.95 -28.55
N HIS A 43 15.82 -8.59 -28.40
CA HIS A 43 14.86 -9.34 -27.59
C HIS A 43 14.75 -10.75 -28.19
N ARG A 44 15.70 -11.62 -27.85
CA ARG A 44 15.44 -13.04 -27.81
C ARG A 44 14.34 -13.19 -26.77
N LYS A 45 13.30 -13.95 -27.09
CA LYS A 45 12.29 -14.37 -26.12
C LYS A 45 12.99 -15.25 -25.08
N SER A 46 13.73 -14.63 -24.17
CA SER A 46 14.30 -15.27 -23.00
C SER A 46 13.16 -15.46 -22.02
N HIS A 47 13.17 -16.60 -21.33
CA HIS A 47 12.21 -16.84 -20.27
C HIS A 47 12.27 -15.68 -19.25
N LEU A 48 11.18 -15.37 -18.54
CA LEU A 48 11.14 -14.28 -17.53
C LEU A 48 12.21 -14.42 -16.41
N PHE A 49 12.90 -15.57 -16.33
CA PHE A 49 13.98 -15.87 -15.39
C PHE A 49 15.37 -15.93 -16.04
N GLU A 50 15.47 -15.71 -17.36
CA GLU A 50 16.71 -15.64 -18.12
C GLU A 50 17.15 -14.19 -18.33
N ASN A 51 17.07 -13.38 -17.28
CA ASN A 51 17.69 -12.07 -17.27
C ASN A 51 19.21 -12.23 -17.23
N SER A 52 19.93 -11.28 -17.83
CA SER A 52 21.40 -11.19 -17.76
C SER A 52 21.91 -11.15 -16.31
N CYS A 53 21.09 -10.64 -15.38
CA CYS A 53 21.24 -10.84 -13.95
C CYS A 53 20.52 -12.12 -13.49
N LYS A 54 21.29 -13.14 -13.05
CA LYS A 54 20.73 -14.32 -12.39
C LYS A 54 20.37 -13.97 -10.95
N MET A 55 19.08 -14.04 -10.59
CA MET A 55 18.69 -13.95 -9.19
C MET A 55 19.27 -15.14 -8.42
N VAL A 56 19.94 -14.84 -7.31
CA VAL A 56 20.40 -15.88 -6.39
C VAL A 56 19.16 -16.47 -5.71
N TRP A 57 18.86 -17.73 -6.03
CA TRP A 57 17.80 -18.47 -5.38
C TRP A 57 18.30 -18.99 -4.04
N LEU A 58 18.06 -18.21 -2.97
CA LEU A 58 18.40 -18.63 -1.62
C LEU A 58 17.28 -19.51 -1.06
N GLU A 59 17.66 -20.65 -0.48
CA GLU A 59 16.72 -21.47 0.26
C GLU A 59 16.16 -20.67 1.46
N PRO A 60 14.83 -20.70 1.70
CA PRO A 60 14.25 -19.96 2.80
C PRO A 60 14.79 -20.39 4.16
N GLU A 61 15.09 -21.69 4.30
CA GLU A 61 15.49 -22.33 5.56
C GLU A 61 16.97 -22.76 5.57
N GLU A 62 17.87 -21.83 5.31
CA GLU A 62 19.30 -22.11 5.49
C GLU A 62 19.61 -22.37 6.99
N PRO A 63 20.24 -23.50 7.37
CA PRO A 63 20.49 -23.84 8.77
C PRO A 63 21.26 -22.75 9.54
N SER A 64 22.18 -22.06 8.87
CA SER A 64 22.99 -20.94 9.40
C SER A 64 22.13 -19.74 9.84
N MET A 65 20.93 -19.59 9.25
CA MET A 65 20.02 -18.47 9.49
C MET A 65 19.07 -18.72 10.66
N LYS A 66 18.84 -19.97 11.06
CA LYS A 66 17.86 -20.32 12.11
C LYS A 66 18.11 -19.60 13.43
N GLN A 67 19.39 -19.43 13.80
CA GLN A 67 19.78 -18.72 15.02
C GLN A 67 19.44 -17.21 15.00
N TYR A 68 19.24 -16.61 13.81
CA TYR A 68 18.93 -15.19 13.65
C TYR A 68 17.44 -14.92 13.47
N VAL A 69 16.63 -15.97 13.25
CA VAL A 69 15.18 -15.85 13.10
C VAL A 69 14.54 -15.84 14.48
N ASN A 70 14.33 -14.65 15.03
CA ASN A 70 13.63 -14.47 16.30
C ASN A 70 12.13 -14.24 16.05
N HIS A 71 11.29 -15.05 16.69
CA HIS A 71 9.85 -14.77 16.73
C HIS A 71 9.57 -13.68 17.75
N ARG A 72 8.84 -12.63 17.34
CA ARG A 72 8.41 -11.58 18.28
C ARG A 72 7.48 -12.21 19.31
N ARG A 73 7.65 -11.84 20.58
CA ARG A 73 6.71 -12.22 21.64
C ARG A 73 5.34 -11.64 21.31
N GLN A 74 4.29 -12.41 21.62
CA GLN A 74 2.92 -11.95 21.49
C GLN A 74 2.74 -10.67 22.30
N VAL A 75 2.25 -9.61 21.65
CA VAL A 75 1.93 -8.35 22.32
C VAL A 75 0.68 -8.61 23.16
N THR A 76 0.83 -8.60 24.48
CA THR A 76 -0.30 -8.55 25.40
C THR A 76 -0.87 -7.13 25.38
N CYS A 77 -1.97 -6.93 24.67
CA CYS A 77 -2.70 -5.67 24.70
C CYS A 77 -3.11 -5.35 26.14
N ALA A 78 -2.82 -4.14 26.60
CA ALA A 78 -3.23 -3.71 27.92
C ALA A 78 -4.78 -3.65 27.98
N ARG A 79 -5.36 -4.09 29.11
CA ARG A 79 -6.82 -4.26 29.33
C ARG A 79 -7.65 -2.95 29.30
N PHE A 80 -7.11 -1.85 28.78
CA PHE A 80 -7.59 -0.49 29.10
C PHE A 80 -8.67 0.10 28.20
N THR A 81 -9.10 -0.59 27.15
CA THR A 81 -10.35 -0.18 26.48
C THR A 81 -11.45 -1.11 26.94
N LEU A 82 -12.33 -0.60 27.82
CA LEU A 82 -13.67 -1.16 27.95
C LEU A 82 -14.25 -1.18 26.52
N PRO A 83 -14.58 -2.36 25.96
CA PRO A 83 -15.25 -2.39 24.68
C PRO A 83 -16.63 -1.77 24.90
N THR A 84 -16.84 -0.54 24.46
CA THR A 84 -18.18 0.10 24.50
C THR A 84 -19.04 -0.44 23.36
N ILE A 85 -18.40 -0.71 22.23
CA ILE A 85 -19.01 -1.27 21.03
C ILE A 85 -18.20 -2.49 20.59
N GLU A 86 -18.91 -3.56 20.29
CA GLU A 86 -18.40 -4.80 19.71
C GLU A 86 -18.83 -4.91 18.25
N ARG A 87 -17.92 -5.40 17.41
CA ARG A 87 -18.19 -5.75 16.01
C ARG A 87 -18.21 -7.25 15.91
N ASP A 88 -19.27 -7.79 15.33
CA ASP A 88 -19.35 -9.20 15.01
C ASP A 88 -18.53 -9.48 13.73
N PRO A 89 -17.53 -10.37 13.78
CA PRO A 89 -16.68 -10.66 12.64
C PRO A 89 -17.41 -11.43 11.53
N GLY A 90 -18.57 -12.04 11.82
CA GLY A 90 -19.30 -12.88 10.86
C GLY A 90 -20.15 -12.11 9.87
N ASP A 91 -20.81 -11.03 10.31
CA ASP A 91 -21.84 -10.32 9.54
C ASP A 91 -21.65 -8.79 9.49
N ASP A 92 -20.53 -8.29 10.02
CA ASP A 92 -20.20 -6.86 10.13
C ASP A 92 -21.20 -6.04 10.97
N THR A 93 -21.94 -6.70 11.85
CA THR A 93 -22.92 -6.03 12.71
C THR A 93 -22.25 -5.49 13.98
N PHE A 94 -22.64 -4.28 14.38
CA PHE A 94 -22.19 -3.63 15.60
C PHE A 94 -23.25 -3.75 16.70
N ARG A 95 -22.79 -3.90 17.93
CA ARG A 95 -23.63 -3.93 19.14
C ARG A 95 -22.94 -3.22 20.29
N PHE A 96 -23.75 -2.63 21.18
CA PHE A 96 -23.24 -2.15 22.46
C PHE A 96 -22.80 -3.34 23.31
N ALA A 97 -21.64 -3.24 23.94
CA ALA A 97 -21.22 -4.27 24.88
C ALA A 97 -22.08 -4.23 26.14
N ASP A 98 -22.30 -5.39 26.77
CA ASP A 98 -23.12 -5.51 27.99
C ASP A 98 -22.69 -4.60 29.14
N ARG A 99 -21.41 -4.18 29.14
CA ARG A 99 -20.82 -3.31 30.17
C ARG A 99 -20.82 -1.82 29.82
N ALA A 100 -21.42 -1.42 28.70
CA ALA A 100 -21.51 -0.02 28.32
C ALA A 100 -22.43 0.76 29.29
N ASP A 101 -21.99 1.92 29.76
CA ASP A 101 -22.76 2.75 30.69
C ASP A 101 -24.05 3.24 30.04
N LYS A 102 -25.16 3.26 30.79
CA LYS A 102 -26.49 3.75 30.36
C LYS A 102 -26.46 5.22 29.92
N GLY A 103 -25.56 6.04 30.47
CA GLY A 103 -25.37 7.44 30.04
C GLY A 103 -24.53 7.65 28.77
N THR A 104 -24.04 6.57 28.14
CA THR A 104 -23.19 6.68 26.96
C THR A 104 -23.99 7.05 25.71
N GLU A 105 -23.59 8.12 25.03
CA GLU A 105 -24.07 8.54 23.71
C GLU A 105 -23.01 8.26 22.65
N CYS A 106 -23.38 7.60 21.56
CA CYS A 106 -22.44 7.28 20.47
C CYS A 106 -22.88 7.91 19.15
N SER A 107 -21.89 8.36 18.38
CA SER A 107 -22.05 8.92 17.05
C SER A 107 -21.07 8.26 16.09
N VAL A 108 -21.44 8.28 14.81
CA VAL A 108 -20.62 7.80 13.72
C VAL A 108 -20.39 8.93 12.74
N ASP A 109 -19.13 9.10 12.34
CA ASP A 109 -18.73 10.04 11.30
C ASP A 109 -18.11 9.25 10.14
N GLU A 110 -18.70 9.41 8.96
CA GLU A 110 -18.12 8.94 7.70
C GLU A 110 -16.84 9.73 7.42
N LEU A 111 -15.77 9.01 7.10
CA LEU A 111 -14.48 9.59 6.78
C LEU A 111 -14.31 9.61 5.26
N LEU A 112 -14.19 10.81 4.70
CA LEU A 112 -13.97 11.04 3.27
C LEU A 112 -12.54 11.56 3.03
N GLY A 113 -11.99 11.19 1.87
CA GLY A 113 -10.71 11.68 1.37
C GLY A 113 -9.44 11.04 1.97
N GLY A 114 -8.29 11.53 1.49
CA GLY A 114 -6.95 11.33 2.09
C GLY A 114 -5.94 10.42 1.36
N LEU A 115 -5.57 10.69 0.09
CA LEU A 115 -4.33 10.14 -0.51
C LEU A 115 -3.28 11.22 -0.78
N ARG A 116 -3.63 12.30 -1.50
CA ARG A 116 -2.75 13.46 -1.80
C ARG A 116 -3.57 14.74 -1.98
N PRO A 117 -3.01 15.94 -1.68
CA PRO A 117 -1.65 16.22 -1.23
C PRO A 117 -1.44 16.06 0.28
N ASN A 118 -2.51 15.94 1.08
CA ASN A 118 -2.40 15.82 2.53
C ASN A 118 -2.96 14.47 3.00
N ALA A 119 -2.12 13.43 2.94
CA ALA A 119 -2.46 12.06 3.35
C ALA A 119 -2.84 11.94 4.84
N SER A 120 -2.56 12.98 5.63
CA SER A 120 -2.90 13.05 7.06
C SER A 120 -4.21 13.79 7.35
N ALA A 121 -4.83 14.37 6.32
CA ALA A 121 -6.09 15.08 6.44
C ALA A 121 -7.23 14.23 5.89
N TYR A 122 -8.29 14.09 6.70
CA TYR A 122 -9.58 13.55 6.30
C TYR A 122 -10.63 14.65 6.45
N THR A 123 -11.73 14.49 5.73
CA THR A 123 -12.94 15.29 5.89
C THR A 123 -14.04 14.44 6.47
N VAL A 124 -14.93 15.05 7.25
CA VAL A 124 -16.13 14.36 7.75
C VAL A 124 -17.22 14.49 6.69
N GLY A 125 -17.77 13.35 6.28
CA GLY A 125 -18.89 13.23 5.37
C GLY A 125 -20.23 13.28 6.10
N ARG A 126 -21.01 12.20 5.99
CA ARG A 126 -22.25 12.03 6.77
C ARG A 126 -21.95 11.75 8.24
N THR A 127 -22.76 12.32 9.12
CA THR A 127 -22.76 12.03 10.57
C THR A 127 -24.09 11.40 10.97
N GLY A 128 -24.04 10.41 11.86
CA GLY A 128 -25.22 9.75 12.40
C GLY A 128 -25.11 9.52 13.90
N THR A 129 -26.24 9.59 14.61
CA THR A 129 -26.33 9.25 16.03
C THR A 129 -26.79 7.81 16.16
N ILE A 130 -26.08 7.00 16.94
CA ILE A 130 -26.41 5.60 17.16
C ILE A 130 -27.45 5.52 18.27
N LEU A 131 -28.63 5.00 17.94
CA LEU A 131 -29.71 4.84 18.91
C LEU A 131 -29.40 3.66 19.83
N LYS A 132 -29.47 3.90 21.15
CA LYS A 132 -29.21 2.87 22.15
C LYS A 132 -30.28 1.79 22.23
N THR A 133 -31.48 2.08 21.72
CA THR A 133 -32.58 1.11 21.61
C THR A 133 -32.31 0.03 20.58
N SER A 134 -31.34 0.24 19.69
CA SER A 134 -30.99 -0.72 18.66
C SER A 134 -30.18 -1.86 19.26
N SER A 135 -30.73 -3.07 19.20
CA SER A 135 -30.01 -4.28 19.63
C SER A 135 -28.77 -4.55 18.77
N SER A 136 -28.80 -4.10 17.52
CA SER A 136 -27.74 -4.29 16.54
C SER A 136 -27.89 -3.29 15.39
N PHE A 137 -26.79 -2.80 14.85
CA PHE A 137 -26.78 -1.85 13.74
C PHE A 137 -25.58 -2.08 12.82
N ARG A 138 -25.65 -1.56 11.59
CA ARG A 138 -24.55 -1.56 10.63
C ARG A 138 -24.28 -0.15 10.14
N ILE A 139 -23.04 0.09 9.73
CA ILE A 139 -22.62 1.37 9.19
C ILE A 139 -22.36 1.23 7.70
N ASN A 140 -23.13 1.98 6.92
CA ASN A 140 -23.08 1.99 5.47
C ASN A 140 -22.06 3.03 4.96
N ALA A 141 -20.78 2.78 5.23
CA ALA A 141 -19.66 3.60 4.80
C ALA A 141 -18.37 2.76 4.66
N ASP A 142 -17.51 3.14 3.71
CA ASP A 142 -16.23 2.45 3.47
C ASP A 142 -15.25 2.66 4.63
N CYS A 143 -15.14 3.90 5.11
CA CYS A 143 -14.31 4.32 6.24
C CYS A 143 -15.14 5.18 7.19
N PHE A 144 -15.12 4.88 8.48
CA PHE A 144 -15.86 5.65 9.47
C PHE A 144 -15.19 5.59 10.85
N VAL A 145 -15.50 6.56 11.70
CA VAL A 145 -15.10 6.55 13.11
C VAL A 145 -16.34 6.50 13.98
N ILE A 146 -16.34 5.62 14.98
CA ILE A 146 -17.35 5.63 16.03
C ILE A 146 -16.75 6.30 17.26
N THR A 147 -17.46 7.32 17.76
CA THR A 147 -17.09 8.07 18.96
C THR A 147 -18.22 7.96 19.98
N CYS A 148 -17.88 7.56 21.21
CA CYS A 148 -18.81 7.54 22.32
C CYS A 148 -18.38 8.46 23.46
N LEU A 149 -19.34 9.18 24.00
CA LEU A 149 -19.21 10.19 25.03
C LEU A 149 -19.96 9.72 26.28
N LEU A 150 -19.38 9.95 27.45
CA LEU A 150 -20.03 9.83 28.75
C LEU A 150 -19.81 11.15 29.49
N ASN A 151 -20.89 11.88 29.77
CA ASN A 151 -20.83 13.22 30.37
C ASN A 151 -19.81 14.12 29.64
N ASP A 152 -19.97 14.25 28.31
CA ASP A 152 -19.09 15.00 27.40
C ASP A 152 -17.62 14.53 27.31
N THR A 153 -17.27 13.43 27.99
CA THR A 153 -15.92 12.86 27.94
C THR A 153 -15.86 11.71 26.93
N VAL A 154 -14.91 11.76 25.98
CA VAL A 154 -14.69 10.68 25.01
C VAL A 154 -14.15 9.45 25.73
N ILE A 155 -14.99 8.42 25.87
CA ILE A 155 -14.61 7.15 26.50
C ILE A 155 -14.23 6.08 25.47
N TYR A 156 -14.68 6.25 24.22
CA TYR A 156 -14.42 5.32 23.14
C TYR A 156 -14.31 6.08 21.83
N ARG A 157 -13.24 5.83 21.08
CA ARG A 157 -13.07 6.34 19.72
C ARG A 157 -12.28 5.33 18.91
N ARG A 158 -12.89 4.77 17.86
CA ARG A 158 -12.23 3.79 16.99
C ARG A 158 -12.63 3.96 15.54
N GLN A 159 -11.64 3.79 14.67
CA GLN A 159 -11.81 3.79 13.22
C GLN A 159 -12.09 2.37 12.73
N PHE A 160 -12.97 2.27 11.73
CA PHE A 160 -13.38 1.02 11.12
C PHE A 160 -13.41 1.15 9.61
N MET A 161 -13.30 0.01 8.97
CA MET A 161 -13.57 -0.17 7.55
C MET A 161 -14.80 -1.04 7.40
N GLY A 162 -15.75 -0.58 6.59
CA GLY A 162 -17.03 -1.25 6.34
C GLY A 162 -17.28 -1.47 4.86
N LEU A 163 -18.48 -1.94 4.56
CA LEU A 163 -18.98 -2.15 3.21
C LEU A 163 -20.13 -1.18 2.94
N LYS A 164 -20.01 -0.43 1.83
CA LYS A 164 -21.07 0.47 1.39
C LYS A 164 -22.12 -0.26 0.55
N GLU A 165 -23.36 -0.23 1.00
CA GLU A 165 -24.55 -0.76 0.32
C GLU A 165 -25.24 0.34 -0.52
N LYS A 166 -26.11 -0.09 -1.45
CA LYS A 166 -27.01 0.77 -2.23
C LYS A 166 -28.16 1.30 -1.34
N SER A 167 -27.82 2.05 -0.30
CA SER A 167 -28.75 2.71 0.60
C SER A 167 -28.22 4.11 0.94
N ASP A 168 -29.13 5.08 1.10
CA ASP A 168 -28.75 6.46 1.44
C ASP A 168 -28.50 6.63 2.96
N SER A 169 -29.09 5.77 3.77
CA SER A 169 -28.95 5.79 5.24
C SER A 169 -27.54 5.39 5.65
N LEU A 170 -26.90 6.18 6.53
CA LEU A 170 -25.58 5.88 7.09
C LEU A 170 -25.65 4.75 8.12
N ILE A 171 -26.71 4.72 8.93
CA ILE A 171 -26.95 3.69 9.94
C ILE A 171 -28.08 2.80 9.44
N LEU A 172 -27.83 1.50 9.37
CA LEU A 172 -28.80 0.49 9.01
C LEU A 172 -29.16 -0.30 10.27
N GLU A 173 -30.38 -0.10 10.76
CA GLU A 173 -30.85 -0.72 12.00
C GLU A 173 -31.29 -2.18 11.78
N GLY A 174 -31.03 -3.02 12.78
CA GLY A 174 -31.47 -4.40 12.80
C GLY A 174 -30.42 -5.42 12.35
N PRO A 175 -30.73 -6.72 12.49
CA PRO A 175 -29.81 -7.79 12.13
C PRO A 175 -29.65 -7.90 10.61
N HIS A 176 -28.43 -8.17 10.16
CA HIS A 176 -28.20 -8.52 8.77
C HIS A 176 -28.65 -9.96 8.52
N SER A 177 -29.64 -10.15 7.66
CA SER A 177 -29.92 -11.48 7.13
C SER A 177 -28.81 -11.84 6.15
N LEU A 178 -27.82 -12.59 6.61
CA LEU A 178 -26.92 -13.27 5.68
C LEU A 178 -27.80 -14.12 4.75
N PRO A 179 -27.63 -14.02 3.41
CA PRO A 179 -28.34 -14.91 2.51
C PRO A 179 -28.04 -16.35 2.93
N SER A 180 -29.07 -17.20 2.96
CA SER A 180 -28.86 -18.61 3.28
C SER A 180 -27.76 -19.14 2.36
N PRO A 181 -26.80 -19.94 2.85
CA PRO A 181 -25.72 -20.44 2.01
C PRO A 181 -26.33 -21.14 0.80
N SER A 182 -26.25 -20.48 -0.36
CA SER A 182 -26.71 -21.06 -1.61
C SER A 182 -25.80 -22.25 -1.90
N VAL A 183 -26.31 -23.23 -2.65
CA VAL A 183 -25.45 -24.24 -3.27
C VAL A 183 -24.27 -23.52 -3.92
N PHE A 184 -23.05 -24.01 -3.67
CA PHE A 184 -21.84 -23.41 -4.21
C PHE A 184 -22.04 -23.10 -5.70
N SER A 185 -21.95 -21.83 -6.05
CA SER A 185 -22.03 -21.36 -7.42
C SER A 185 -20.80 -20.53 -7.68
N VAL A 186 -20.10 -20.86 -8.75
CA VAL A 186 -18.93 -20.09 -9.23
C VAL A 186 -19.33 -18.63 -9.49
N ASN A 187 -20.59 -18.40 -9.88
CA ASN A 187 -21.14 -17.07 -10.17
C ASN A 187 -21.47 -16.26 -8.90
N SER A 188 -21.37 -16.85 -7.70
CA SER A 188 -21.67 -16.20 -6.42
C SER A 188 -20.55 -16.40 -5.39
N MET A 189 -19.31 -16.61 -5.84
CA MET A 189 -18.16 -16.75 -4.95
C MET A 189 -17.73 -15.38 -4.42
N SER A 190 -17.56 -15.27 -3.10
CA SER A 190 -16.88 -14.13 -2.49
C SER A 190 -15.36 -14.29 -2.61
N VAL A 191 -14.67 -13.22 -2.97
CA VAL A 191 -13.20 -13.17 -3.02
C VAL A 191 -12.69 -12.45 -1.77
N SER A 192 -11.75 -13.05 -1.06
CA SER A 192 -11.03 -12.41 0.04
C SER A 192 -9.57 -12.24 -0.34
N ILE A 193 -9.05 -11.03 -0.15
CA ILE A 193 -7.66 -10.68 -0.45
C ILE A 193 -6.97 -10.33 0.86
N LEU A 194 -5.98 -11.15 1.24
CA LEU A 194 -5.13 -10.91 2.41
C LEU A 194 -3.76 -10.41 1.96
N VAL A 195 -3.37 -9.23 2.43
CA VAL A 195 -2.09 -8.60 2.10
C VAL A 195 -1.21 -8.50 3.34
N PHE A 196 0.02 -9.00 3.24
CA PHE A 196 1.07 -8.75 4.22
C PHE A 196 1.96 -7.61 3.74
N ASP A 197 1.74 -6.41 4.29
CA ASP A 197 2.55 -5.25 3.94
C ASP A 197 4.00 -5.39 4.45
N SER A 198 4.94 -4.82 3.72
CA SER A 198 6.37 -4.76 4.06
C SER A 198 7.02 -6.11 4.38
N THR A 199 6.46 -7.20 3.83
CA THR A 199 6.95 -8.57 4.06
C THR A 199 7.55 -9.14 2.78
N SER A 200 8.84 -9.48 2.81
CA SER A 200 9.46 -10.19 1.68
C SER A 200 9.03 -11.66 1.65
N ARG A 201 9.03 -12.29 0.46
CA ARG A 201 8.74 -13.72 0.31
C ARG A 201 9.61 -14.58 1.24
N SER A 202 10.92 -14.32 1.30
CA SER A 202 11.84 -15.07 2.16
C SER A 202 11.56 -14.86 3.65
N GLN A 203 11.08 -13.69 4.05
CA GLN A 203 10.68 -13.42 5.44
C GLN A 203 9.39 -14.17 5.79
N PHE A 204 8.39 -14.15 4.91
CA PHE A 204 7.13 -14.89 5.10
C PHE A 204 7.40 -16.40 5.24
N MET A 205 8.20 -16.97 4.34
CA MET A 205 8.57 -18.39 4.38
C MET A 205 9.32 -18.76 5.67
N ARG A 206 10.18 -17.88 6.19
CA ARG A 206 10.95 -18.12 7.42
C ARG A 206 10.13 -18.00 8.70
N HIS A 207 9.21 -17.04 8.78
CA HIS A 207 8.45 -16.78 10.00
C HIS A 207 7.11 -17.52 10.05
N MET A 208 6.58 -17.98 8.91
CA MET A 208 5.29 -18.67 8.81
C MET A 208 5.39 -20.01 8.03
N PRO A 209 6.32 -20.91 8.38
CA PRO A 209 6.51 -22.16 7.63
C PRO A 209 5.29 -23.07 7.67
N SER A 210 4.58 -23.14 8.81
CA SER A 210 3.34 -23.90 8.93
C SER A 210 2.23 -23.37 8.01
N THR A 211 2.10 -22.05 7.90
CA THR A 211 1.14 -21.41 6.98
C THR A 211 1.43 -21.78 5.53
N ILE A 212 2.71 -21.77 5.14
CA ILE A 212 3.12 -22.18 3.79
C ILE A 212 2.78 -23.64 3.51
N GLN A 213 3.01 -24.54 4.47
CA GLN A 213 2.65 -25.95 4.30
C GLN A 213 1.15 -26.10 4.13
N THR A 214 0.34 -25.46 4.99
CA THR A 214 -1.12 -25.47 4.87
C THR A 214 -1.59 -24.92 3.53
N MET A 215 -1.03 -23.80 3.05
CA MET A 215 -1.37 -23.25 1.74
C MET A 215 -1.09 -24.24 0.60
N LYS A 216 0.06 -24.93 0.64
CA LYS A 216 0.40 -25.97 -0.35
C LYS A 216 -0.59 -27.13 -0.30
N ASP A 217 -0.93 -27.61 0.89
CA ASP A 217 -1.86 -28.72 1.10
C ASP A 217 -3.28 -28.37 0.61
N MET A 218 -3.67 -27.09 0.70
CA MET A 218 -4.91 -26.54 0.17
C MET A 218 -4.87 -26.26 -1.34
N GLY A 219 -3.74 -26.53 -2.03
CA GLY A 219 -3.61 -26.34 -3.47
C GLY A 219 -3.38 -24.89 -3.92
N PHE A 220 -2.87 -24.02 -3.04
CA PHE A 220 -2.57 -22.63 -3.41
C PHE A 220 -1.46 -22.57 -4.46
N VAL A 221 -1.61 -21.66 -5.42
CA VAL A 221 -0.60 -21.37 -6.43
C VAL A 221 0.36 -20.30 -5.91
N LEU A 222 1.64 -20.64 -5.78
CA LEU A 222 2.70 -19.72 -5.36
C LEU A 222 3.42 -19.14 -6.57
N PHE A 223 3.29 -17.82 -6.76
CA PHE A 223 4.04 -17.11 -7.80
C PHE A 223 5.53 -16.98 -7.41
N GLN A 224 6.43 -17.40 -8.30
CA GLN A 224 7.88 -17.52 -8.03
C GLN A 224 8.70 -16.30 -8.51
N GLY A 225 8.06 -15.21 -8.97
CA GLY A 225 8.70 -14.03 -9.57
C GLY A 225 8.41 -12.71 -8.84
N TYR A 226 9.05 -11.63 -9.29
CA TYR A 226 8.78 -10.28 -8.82
C TYR A 226 7.40 -9.81 -9.33
N ASN A 227 6.44 -9.69 -8.42
CA ASN A 227 5.15 -9.03 -8.65
C ASN A 227 5.19 -7.56 -8.17
N LYS A 228 6.40 -6.99 -8.09
CA LYS A 228 6.63 -5.64 -7.55
C LYS A 228 6.78 -4.68 -8.73
N VAL A 229 5.90 -3.71 -8.79
CA VAL A 229 5.93 -2.65 -9.81
C VAL A 229 6.77 -1.47 -9.34
N GLY A 230 6.80 -1.19 -8.04
CA GLY A 230 7.68 -0.16 -7.47
C GLY A 230 7.89 -0.33 -5.96
N ASP A 231 8.72 0.51 -5.36
CA ASP A 231 9.14 0.33 -3.95
C ASP A 231 8.07 0.58 -2.88
N ASN A 232 6.91 1.14 -3.26
CA ASN A 232 5.85 1.51 -2.33
C ASN A 232 4.66 0.55 -2.38
N SER A 233 4.03 0.29 -1.24
CA SER A 233 2.84 -0.57 -1.12
C SER A 233 1.68 -0.10 -2.03
N ALA A 234 1.46 1.21 -2.13
CA ALA A 234 0.38 1.76 -2.95
C ALA A 234 0.53 1.43 -4.44
N VAL A 235 1.74 1.60 -5.02
CA VAL A 235 1.98 1.32 -6.44
C VAL A 235 1.94 -0.18 -6.77
N ASN A 236 2.13 -1.05 -5.78
CA ASN A 236 2.04 -2.50 -5.95
C ASN A 236 0.60 -3.03 -5.79
N LEU A 237 -0.19 -2.44 -4.90
CA LEU A 237 -1.55 -2.89 -4.63
C LEU A 237 -2.58 -2.31 -5.59
N LEU A 238 -2.41 -1.05 -5.99
CA LEU A 238 -3.38 -0.38 -6.86
C LEU A 238 -3.62 -1.12 -8.18
N PRO A 239 -2.60 -1.64 -8.90
CA PRO A 239 -2.82 -2.43 -10.11
C PRO A 239 -3.57 -3.75 -9.89
N ILE A 240 -3.59 -4.26 -8.66
CA ILE A 240 -4.31 -5.50 -8.30
C ILE A 240 -5.76 -5.17 -7.94
N LEU A 241 -6.00 -4.03 -7.29
CA LEU A 241 -7.26 -3.71 -6.64
C LEU A 241 -8.14 -2.73 -7.42
N ALA A 242 -7.60 -2.02 -8.41
CA ALA A 242 -8.33 -0.98 -9.13
C ALA A 242 -8.03 -1.01 -10.62
N GLU A 243 -8.97 -0.48 -11.42
CA GLU A 243 -8.67 -0.09 -12.79
C GLU A 243 -7.68 1.09 -12.81
N PRO A 244 -7.04 1.38 -13.97
CA PRO A 244 -6.13 2.51 -14.08
C PRO A 244 -6.73 3.82 -13.59
N VAL A 245 -6.03 4.49 -12.69
CA VAL A 245 -6.40 5.80 -12.17
C VAL A 245 -6.50 6.80 -13.32
N LYS A 246 -7.59 7.58 -13.38
CA LYS A 246 -7.89 8.51 -14.49
C LYS A 246 -6.75 9.49 -14.73
N GLU A 247 -6.19 10.03 -13.65
CA GLU A 247 -5.07 10.97 -13.67
C GLU A 247 -3.78 10.33 -14.20
N GLY A 248 -3.65 9.01 -14.11
CA GLY A 248 -2.52 8.26 -14.66
C GLY A 248 -2.63 8.07 -16.18
N LEU A 249 -3.83 8.20 -16.74
CA LEU A 249 -4.09 7.90 -18.16
C LEU A 249 -3.35 8.82 -19.15
N GLN A 250 -2.92 10.00 -18.68
CA GLN A 250 -2.16 10.98 -19.47
C GLN A 250 -0.69 10.59 -19.68
N TYR A 251 -0.17 9.65 -18.88
CA TYR A 251 1.19 9.14 -19.02
C TYR A 251 1.19 7.91 -19.92
N ASP A 252 2.27 7.73 -20.67
CA ASP A 252 2.51 6.51 -21.43
C ASP A 252 2.59 5.30 -20.48
N LEU A 253 2.29 4.11 -21.02
CA LEU A 253 2.34 2.88 -20.23
C LEU A 253 3.78 2.47 -19.91
N LEU A 254 4.67 2.62 -20.90
CA LEU A 254 6.05 2.18 -20.85
C LEU A 254 7.01 3.36 -21.00
N ASP A 255 8.18 3.28 -20.36
CA ASP A 255 9.28 4.22 -20.57
C ASP A 255 10.14 3.83 -21.79
N GLU A 256 11.23 4.56 -22.01
CA GLU A 256 12.15 4.32 -23.13
C GLU A 256 12.86 2.95 -23.02
N GLU A 257 12.93 2.39 -21.82
CA GLU A 257 13.51 1.09 -21.49
C GLU A 257 12.50 -0.06 -21.64
N GLY A 258 11.21 0.25 -21.81
CA GLY A 258 10.13 -0.72 -21.92
C GLY A 258 9.58 -1.18 -20.57
N ASP A 259 9.93 -0.49 -19.48
CA ASP A 259 9.42 -0.73 -18.14
C ASP A 259 8.15 0.09 -17.88
N VAL A 260 7.31 -0.38 -16.95
CA VAL A 260 6.05 0.30 -16.63
C VAL A 260 6.32 1.63 -15.90
N LEU A 261 5.84 2.72 -16.47
CA LEU A 261 5.97 4.05 -15.88
C LEU A 261 5.17 4.16 -14.58
N LEU A 262 5.83 4.35 -13.44
CA LEU A 262 5.13 4.53 -12.15
C LEU A 262 4.06 5.64 -12.15
N PRO A 263 4.26 6.81 -12.81
CA PRO A 263 3.21 7.83 -12.93
C PRO A 263 1.94 7.36 -13.66
N ARG A 264 2.02 6.33 -14.51
CA ARG A 264 0.86 5.69 -15.14
C ARG A 264 -0.06 5.04 -14.11
N ILE A 265 0.52 4.45 -13.06
CA ILE A 265 -0.20 3.71 -12.02
C ILE A 265 -0.66 4.68 -10.94
N LEU A 266 0.27 5.47 -10.40
CA LEU A 266 -0.01 6.41 -9.33
C LEU A 266 0.75 7.73 -9.58
N PRO A 267 0.11 8.70 -10.24
CA PRO A 267 0.76 9.96 -10.61
C PRO A 267 1.13 10.78 -9.38
N PHE A 268 2.42 11.10 -9.24
CA PHE A 268 2.92 11.69 -8.00
C PHE A 268 2.53 13.17 -7.81
N SER A 269 2.37 13.89 -8.92
CA SER A 269 2.08 15.33 -8.95
C SER A 269 0.59 15.65 -9.05
N ALA A 270 -0.25 14.65 -9.35
CA ALA A 270 -1.69 14.84 -9.49
C ALA A 270 -2.38 14.81 -8.12
N LYS A 271 -3.42 15.63 -7.98
CA LYS A 271 -4.37 15.49 -6.88
C LYS A 271 -5.25 14.28 -7.20
N ILE A 272 -5.24 13.29 -6.31
CA ILE A 272 -6.01 12.05 -6.48
C ILE A 272 -7.05 11.99 -5.36
N ASP A 273 -8.30 11.82 -5.75
CA ASP A 273 -9.41 11.57 -4.83
C ASP A 273 -9.65 10.05 -4.70
N PRO A 274 -9.39 9.43 -3.53
CA PRO A 274 -9.57 7.98 -3.33
C PRO A 274 -11.00 7.51 -3.58
N ASP A 275 -12.00 8.39 -3.38
CA ASP A 275 -13.41 8.03 -3.53
C ASP A 275 -13.78 7.83 -5.01
N THR A 276 -13.02 8.45 -5.91
CA THR A 276 -13.21 8.34 -7.36
C THR A 276 -12.49 7.14 -7.99
N ILE A 277 -11.63 6.44 -7.23
CA ILE A 277 -10.88 5.30 -7.75
C ILE A 277 -11.84 4.12 -8.00
N PRO A 278 -11.84 3.54 -9.22
CA PRO A 278 -12.64 2.39 -9.59
C PRO A 278 -12.04 1.08 -9.03
N PHE A 279 -12.21 0.87 -7.72
CA PHE A 279 -11.82 -0.38 -7.09
C PHE A 279 -12.70 -1.55 -7.52
N ILE A 280 -12.13 -2.75 -7.59
CA ILE A 280 -12.83 -3.99 -7.99
C ILE A 280 -14.12 -4.23 -7.22
N TRP A 281 -14.17 -3.93 -5.91
CA TRP A 281 -15.38 -4.11 -5.11
C TRP A 281 -16.48 -3.09 -5.42
N LYS A 282 -16.14 -1.91 -5.99
CA LYS A 282 -17.12 -0.93 -6.44
C LYS A 282 -17.79 -1.35 -7.75
N SER A 283 -17.11 -2.15 -8.58
CA SER A 283 -17.65 -2.69 -9.84
C SER A 283 -18.39 -4.02 -9.68
N MET A 284 -18.25 -4.70 -8.55
CA MET A 284 -18.84 -6.03 -8.30
C MET A 284 -20.26 -5.99 -7.71
N GLY A 285 -20.86 -4.81 -7.49
CA GLY A 285 -22.12 -4.62 -6.75
C GLY A 285 -23.35 -4.18 -7.55
#